data_AF-A0A1C6S6D4-F1
#
_entry.id   AF-A0A1C6S6D4-F1
#
_cell.length_a   1.000
_cell.length_b   1.000
_cell.length_c   1.000
_cell.angle_alpha   90.00
_cell.angle_beta   90.00
_cell.angle_gamma   90.00
#
_symmetry.space_group_name_H-M   'P 1'
#
loop_
_entity.id
_entity.type
_entity.pdbx_description
1 polymer ?
#
loop_
_entity_poly.entity_id
_entity_poly.type
_entity_poly.pdbx_seq_one_letter_code
_entity_poly.pdbx_strand_id
1 'polypeptide(L)'
;MARAAAVVPQGEPAGARPGPADPAGPPLRRSDSEPADGHPTAAGGLRGARSELRRQMRERRRLRLGILVLVSVVLLGAVPLYFGLRTLSRDPVFDNLDQLDVPGWAAVKTVDNVSGSRWCLQDCRLRERTVESQQAWKETAQVYEAALTRDGWRQWKVTRCPEQPVKGSYTCWRRDELTLDLWVRDPTCVPPPVNGEPAPSPAPSPAAGKCTGSLVSVKVRNAIDDERTGPQPSTDPSLTGEDPFPTLTDDPLGEQTRSPS
;
A
#
# COMPACT_ATOMS: atom_id res chain seq x y z
N MET A 1 31.49 25.05 16.97
CA MET A 1 31.95 24.24 18.13
C MET A 1 30.70 23.59 18.72
N ALA A 2 30.56 22.30 19.01
CA ALA A 2 31.49 21.19 19.14
C ALA A 2 30.88 19.91 18.52
N ARG A 3 31.72 19.05 17.95
CA ARG A 3 31.37 17.71 17.45
C ARG A 3 31.48 16.72 18.61
N ALA A 4 30.46 15.91 18.84
CA ALA A 4 30.54 14.74 19.71
C ALA A 4 30.88 13.51 18.86
N ALA A 5 32.07 12.94 19.07
CA ALA A 5 32.53 11.71 18.48
C ALA A 5 32.05 10.52 19.33
N ALA A 6 31.39 9.55 18.71
CA ALA A 6 31.04 8.28 19.34
C ALA A 6 32.16 7.26 19.10
N VAL A 7 32.56 6.63 20.20
CA VAL A 7 33.69 5.70 20.36
C VAL A 7 33.41 4.36 19.68
N VAL A 8 34.43 3.84 18.97
CA VAL A 8 34.47 2.48 18.42
C VAL A 8 34.95 1.51 19.50
N PRO A 9 34.25 0.40 19.80
CA PRO A 9 34.78 -0.62 20.70
C PRO A 9 35.84 -1.49 19.98
N GLN A 10 37.02 -1.59 20.60
CA GLN A 10 38.10 -2.49 20.20
C GLN A 10 37.78 -3.94 20.58
N GLY A 11 38.20 -4.87 19.72
CA GLY A 11 37.96 -6.30 19.84
C GLY A 11 38.72 -6.98 20.98
N GLU A 12 38.07 -7.96 21.58
CA GLU A 12 38.58 -8.80 22.66
C GLU A 12 39.24 -10.08 22.09
N PRO A 13 40.39 -10.54 22.61
CA PRO A 13 41.14 -11.65 22.05
C PRO A 13 40.55 -13.02 22.43
N ALA A 14 40.67 -13.96 21.48
CA ALA A 14 40.21 -15.34 21.57
C ALA A 14 40.84 -16.11 22.74
N GLY A 15 39.99 -16.61 23.64
CA GLY A 15 40.35 -17.52 24.73
C GLY A 15 40.26 -19.01 24.33
N ALA A 16 41.15 -19.79 24.93
CA ALA A 16 41.56 -21.17 24.67
C ALA A 16 40.45 -22.25 24.51
N ARG A 17 40.73 -23.22 23.61
CA ARG A 17 40.04 -24.53 23.49
C ARG A 17 40.35 -25.44 24.69
N PRO A 18 39.37 -26.18 25.24
CA PRO A 18 39.64 -27.35 26.09
C PRO A 18 39.91 -28.60 25.23
N GLY A 19 40.99 -29.32 25.55
CA GLY A 19 41.32 -30.62 24.95
C GLY A 19 40.51 -31.78 25.55
N PRO A 20 40.42 -32.93 24.85
CA PRO A 20 39.69 -34.10 25.33
C PRO A 20 40.52 -34.88 26.36
N ALA A 21 39.90 -35.21 27.49
CA ALA A 21 40.44 -36.14 28.47
C ALA A 21 39.83 -37.53 28.26
N ASP A 22 40.67 -38.50 27.94
CA ASP A 22 40.40 -39.94 28.12
C ASP A 22 40.26 -40.29 29.60
N PRO A 23 39.53 -41.36 29.92
CA PRO A 23 40.15 -42.35 30.79
C PRO A 23 39.90 -43.81 30.34
N ALA A 24 41.00 -44.57 30.30
CA ALA A 24 41.05 -46.00 30.10
C ALA A 24 41.02 -46.78 31.45
N GLY A 25 39.97 -47.60 31.63
CA GLY A 25 39.90 -48.93 32.30
C GLY A 25 40.21 -49.11 33.80
N PRO A 26 40.04 -50.33 34.40
CA PRO A 26 39.55 -51.62 33.85
C PRO A 26 38.61 -52.40 34.86
N PRO A 27 38.48 -53.76 34.87
CA PRO A 27 37.32 -54.50 34.35
C PRO A 27 36.65 -55.49 35.36
N LEU A 28 35.74 -56.34 34.82
CA LEU A 28 35.25 -57.65 35.33
C LEU A 28 33.94 -57.67 36.17
N ARG A 29 32.87 -58.21 35.56
CA ARG A 29 32.27 -59.48 36.01
C ARG A 29 31.43 -60.11 34.91
N ARG A 30 31.98 -61.17 34.32
CA ARG A 30 31.23 -62.26 33.68
C ARG A 30 30.41 -62.95 34.77
N SER A 31 29.11 -63.09 34.56
CA SER A 31 28.30 -64.06 35.30
C SER A 31 27.70 -64.97 34.24
N ASP A 32 28.31 -66.15 34.11
CA ASP A 32 27.64 -67.30 33.55
C ASP A 32 26.50 -67.67 34.50
N SER A 33 25.29 -67.79 33.96
CA SER A 33 24.18 -68.49 34.61
C SER A 33 23.38 -69.19 33.52
N GLU A 34 23.42 -70.52 33.57
CA GLU A 34 22.66 -71.47 32.77
C GLU A 34 21.17 -71.08 32.59
N PRO A 35 20.52 -71.53 31.50
CA PRO A 35 19.09 -71.34 31.33
C PRO A 35 18.35 -72.36 32.20
N ALA A 36 17.82 -71.90 33.33
CA ALA A 36 16.80 -72.65 34.06
C ALA A 36 15.44 -72.41 33.38
N ASP A 37 14.88 -73.47 32.82
CA ASP A 37 13.49 -73.53 32.39
C ASP A 37 12.57 -73.09 33.53
N GLY A 38 11.95 -71.94 33.35
CA GLY A 38 11.06 -71.30 34.32
C GLY A 38 10.02 -70.49 33.60
N HIS A 39 8.79 -71.02 33.59
CA HIS A 39 7.52 -70.46 33.15
C HIS A 39 7.47 -68.92 33.02
N PRO A 40 6.85 -68.36 31.95
CA PRO A 40 6.71 -66.92 31.80
C PRO A 40 5.77 -66.38 32.88
N THR A 41 6.34 -65.89 33.97
CA THR A 41 5.60 -65.16 34.99
C THR A 41 5.19 -63.82 34.39
N ALA A 42 3.87 -63.59 34.40
CA ALA A 42 3.18 -62.40 33.95
C ALA A 42 3.52 -61.16 34.82
N ALA A 43 4.79 -60.75 34.86
CA ALA A 43 5.29 -59.54 35.51
C ALA A 43 5.59 -58.40 34.51
N GLY A 44 5.13 -58.53 33.25
CA GLY A 44 5.34 -57.53 32.20
C GLY A 44 4.30 -56.40 32.16
N GLY A 45 3.08 -56.64 32.65
CA GLY A 45 1.93 -55.72 32.44
C GLY A 45 2.07 -54.35 33.11
N LEU A 46 2.60 -54.28 34.34
CA LEU A 46 2.76 -53.02 35.08
C LEU A 46 4.02 -52.23 34.67
N ARG A 47 5.05 -52.90 34.14
CA ARG A 47 6.22 -52.23 33.53
C ARG A 47 5.87 -51.66 32.16
N GLY A 48 5.06 -52.37 31.36
CA GLY A 48 4.53 -51.91 30.07
C GLY A 48 3.68 -50.64 30.21
N ALA A 49 2.67 -50.64 31.09
CA ALA A 49 1.78 -49.48 31.27
C ALA A 49 2.52 -48.20 31.72
N ARG A 50 3.54 -48.31 32.59
CA ARG A 50 4.40 -47.18 32.97
C ARG A 50 5.35 -46.75 31.85
N SER A 51 5.79 -47.66 31.00
CA SER A 51 6.62 -47.35 29.81
C SER A 51 5.81 -46.63 28.72
N GLU A 52 4.54 -46.99 28.55
CA GLU A 52 3.60 -46.33 27.63
C GLU A 52 3.23 -44.92 28.10
N LEU A 53 2.97 -44.74 29.41
CA LEU A 53 2.72 -43.42 30.01
C LEU A 53 3.93 -42.49 29.86
N ARG A 54 5.15 -43.01 30.05
CA ARG A 54 6.40 -42.24 29.82
C ARG A 54 6.59 -41.89 28.34
N ARG A 55 6.16 -42.76 27.42
CA ARG A 55 6.19 -42.51 25.98
C ARG A 55 5.20 -41.41 25.57
N GLN A 56 3.96 -41.48 26.05
CA GLN A 56 2.95 -40.43 25.84
C GLN A 56 3.37 -39.08 26.42
N MET A 57 4.00 -39.06 27.58
CA MET A 57 4.54 -37.83 28.18
C MET A 57 5.68 -37.23 27.34
N ARG A 58 6.55 -38.05 26.75
CA ARG A 58 7.60 -37.59 25.82
C ARG A 58 7.01 -37.09 24.51
N GLU A 59 6.00 -37.75 23.96
CA GLU A 59 5.30 -37.31 22.74
C GLU A 59 4.57 -36.00 22.96
N ARG A 60 3.82 -35.86 24.07
CA ARG A 60 3.18 -34.58 24.46
C ARG A 60 4.20 -33.48 24.68
N ARG A 61 5.35 -33.78 25.29
CA ARG A 61 6.42 -32.79 25.51
C ARG A 61 7.09 -32.38 24.20
N ARG A 62 7.30 -33.30 23.26
CA ARG A 62 7.82 -33.02 21.91
C ARG A 62 6.83 -32.20 21.08
N LEU A 63 5.54 -32.53 21.13
CA LEU A 63 4.48 -31.74 20.47
C LEU A 63 4.41 -30.32 21.05
N ARG A 64 4.41 -30.19 22.38
CA ARG A 64 4.44 -28.86 23.04
C ARG A 64 5.67 -28.06 22.66
N LEU A 65 6.86 -28.70 22.63
CA LEU A 65 8.08 -28.02 22.20
C LEU A 65 8.01 -27.61 20.72
N GLY A 66 7.49 -28.49 19.86
CA GLY A 66 7.30 -28.19 18.43
C GLY A 66 6.35 -27.01 18.20
N ILE A 67 5.23 -26.95 18.94
CA ILE A 67 4.30 -25.82 18.90
C ILE A 67 4.99 -24.54 19.40
N LEU A 68 5.73 -24.59 20.51
CA LEU A 68 6.44 -23.42 21.03
C LEU A 68 7.49 -22.91 20.03
N VAL A 69 8.24 -23.80 19.39
CA VAL A 69 9.21 -23.43 18.33
C VAL A 69 8.48 -22.81 17.15
N LEU A 70 7.39 -23.41 16.67
CA LEU A 70 6.59 -22.85 15.57
C LEU A 70 6.07 -21.44 15.91
N VAL A 71 5.47 -21.27 17.08
CA VAL A 71 4.97 -19.96 17.56
C VAL A 71 6.12 -18.96 17.65
N SER A 72 7.28 -19.38 18.15
CA SER A 72 8.46 -18.52 18.25
C SER A 72 8.97 -18.09 16.88
N VAL A 73 9.03 -19.00 15.90
CA VAL A 73 9.40 -18.71 14.52
C VAL A 73 8.40 -17.76 13.86
N VAL A 74 7.10 -17.95 14.09
CA VAL A 74 6.06 -17.04 13.56
C VAL A 74 6.20 -15.65 14.17
N LEU A 75 6.33 -15.55 15.50
CA LEU A 75 6.39 -14.28 16.21
C LEU A 75 7.69 -13.51 15.98
N LEU A 76 8.83 -14.20 15.88
CA LEU A 76 10.15 -13.56 15.71
C LEU A 76 10.60 -13.48 14.26
N GLY A 77 10.08 -14.34 13.38
CA GLY A 77 10.44 -14.36 11.97
C GLY A 77 9.35 -13.77 11.08
N ALA A 78 8.20 -14.44 11.01
CA ALA A 78 7.15 -14.09 10.04
C ALA A 78 6.53 -12.72 10.32
N VAL A 79 6.25 -12.39 11.58
CA VAL A 79 5.63 -11.10 11.95
C VAL A 79 6.56 -9.92 11.64
N PRO A 80 7.82 -9.85 12.13
CA PRO A 80 8.73 -8.76 11.79
C PRO A 80 9.00 -8.66 10.30
N LEU A 81 9.11 -9.79 9.59
CA LEU A 81 9.31 -9.79 8.13
C LEU A 81 8.10 -9.19 7.40
N TYR A 82 6.87 -9.55 7.78
CA TYR A 82 5.65 -9.02 7.18
C TYR A 82 5.55 -7.50 7.39
N PHE A 83 5.74 -7.02 8.61
CA PHE A 83 5.71 -5.59 8.90
C PHE A 83 6.89 -4.84 8.25
N GLY A 84 8.08 -5.46 8.21
CA GLY A 84 9.27 -4.95 7.53
C GLY A 84 9.06 -4.74 6.03
N LEU A 85 8.53 -5.74 5.33
CA LEU A 85 8.20 -5.63 3.90
C LEU A 85 7.10 -4.59 3.66
N ARG A 86 6.09 -4.52 4.54
CA ARG A 86 5.01 -3.54 4.42
C ARG A 86 5.50 -2.11 4.62
N THR A 87 6.40 -1.86 5.57
CA THR A 87 6.95 -0.51 5.81
C THR A 87 7.86 -0.05 4.68
N LEU A 88 8.65 -0.96 4.08
CA LEU A 88 9.49 -0.63 2.92
C LEU A 88 8.68 -0.33 1.66
N SER A 89 7.44 -0.83 1.61
CA SER A 89 6.53 -0.64 0.48
C SER A 89 5.64 0.60 0.63
N ARG A 90 5.62 1.25 1.80
CA ARG A 90 4.82 2.47 2.02
C ARG A 90 5.45 3.64 1.27
N ASP A 91 4.64 4.39 0.54
CA ASP A 91 5.13 5.53 -0.23
C ASP A 91 5.32 6.74 0.69
N PRO A 92 6.51 7.40 0.71
CA PRO A 92 6.78 8.51 1.62
C PRO A 92 5.89 9.73 1.36
N VAL A 93 5.26 9.85 0.19
CA VAL A 93 4.29 10.92 -0.06
C VAL A 93 3.08 10.78 0.85
N PHE A 94 2.61 9.56 1.14
CA PHE A 94 1.50 9.37 2.07
C PHE A 94 1.89 9.70 3.51
N ASP A 95 3.14 9.47 3.90
CA ASP A 95 3.63 9.86 5.22
C ASP A 95 3.68 11.40 5.35
N ASN A 96 4.03 12.12 4.27
CA ASN A 96 3.92 13.58 4.24
C ASN A 96 2.46 14.03 4.28
N LEU A 97 1.55 13.34 3.58
CA LEU A 97 0.12 13.66 3.64
C LEU A 97 -0.50 13.34 5.00
N ASP A 98 0.01 12.35 5.73
CA ASP A 98 -0.37 12.02 7.10
C ASP A 98 0.09 13.09 8.11
N GLN A 99 1.12 13.87 7.76
CA GLN A 99 1.63 14.98 8.56
C GLN A 99 0.86 16.30 8.32
N LEU A 100 -0.06 16.36 7.36
CA LEU A 100 -0.94 17.52 7.24
C LEU A 100 -1.75 17.67 8.53
N ASP A 101 -1.56 18.80 9.20
CA ASP A 101 -2.29 19.17 10.41
C ASP A 101 -3.74 19.53 10.10
N VAL A 102 -4.53 18.49 9.81
CA VAL A 102 -5.98 18.54 9.65
C VAL A 102 -6.65 17.95 10.90
N PRO A 103 -7.77 18.53 11.35
CA PRO A 103 -8.51 18.04 12.50
C PRO A 103 -9.11 16.66 12.22
N GLY A 104 -9.27 15.85 13.26
CA GLY A 104 -9.74 14.45 13.13
C GLY A 104 -11.10 14.28 12.46
N TRP A 105 -11.98 15.30 12.47
CA TRP A 105 -13.26 15.26 11.74
C TRP A 105 -13.09 15.35 10.22
N ALA A 106 -11.98 15.91 9.73
CA ALA A 106 -11.68 16.05 8.31
C ALA A 106 -11.01 14.81 7.72
N ALA A 107 -10.48 13.94 8.60
CA ALA A 107 -9.73 12.74 8.25
C ALA A 107 -10.28 11.48 8.95
N VAL A 108 -11.57 11.21 8.78
CA VAL A 108 -12.25 10.09 9.46
C VAL A 108 -11.78 8.75 8.93
N LYS A 109 -11.71 8.63 7.60
CA LYS A 109 -11.36 7.39 6.92
C LYS A 109 -10.55 7.70 5.68
N THR A 110 -9.36 7.13 5.62
CA THR A 110 -8.39 7.35 4.55
C THR A 110 -8.21 6.09 3.74
N VAL A 111 -8.22 6.21 2.42
CA VAL A 111 -7.94 5.13 1.47
C VAL A 111 -6.88 5.63 0.49
N ASP A 112 -5.75 4.93 0.48
CA ASP A 112 -4.60 5.25 -0.38
C ASP A 112 -4.51 4.25 -1.54
N ASN A 113 -4.22 4.77 -2.72
CA ASN A 113 -4.00 4.01 -3.94
C ASN A 113 -2.76 4.52 -4.67
N VAL A 114 -1.96 3.60 -5.20
CA VAL A 114 -0.78 3.91 -6.02
C VAL A 114 -0.92 3.19 -7.34
N SER A 115 -0.81 3.94 -8.43
CA SER A 115 -0.77 3.44 -9.80
C SER A 115 0.50 3.92 -10.52
N GLY A 116 0.83 3.29 -11.66
CA GLY A 116 2.00 3.64 -12.45
C GLY A 116 3.35 3.12 -11.90
N SER A 117 4.44 3.53 -12.53
CA SER A 117 5.80 3.04 -12.28
C SER A 117 6.64 4.03 -11.47
N ARG A 118 7.40 3.53 -10.49
CA ARG A 118 8.39 4.36 -9.74
C ARG A 118 9.52 4.87 -10.63
N TRP A 119 9.80 4.14 -11.71
CA TRP A 119 10.84 4.48 -12.68
C TRP A 119 10.28 5.21 -13.89
N CYS A 120 8.99 5.56 -13.91
CA CYS A 120 8.30 6.14 -15.06
C CYS A 120 8.48 5.31 -16.35
N LEU A 121 8.50 3.98 -16.23
CA LEU A 121 8.40 3.09 -17.39
C LEU A 121 6.93 3.10 -17.83
N GLN A 122 6.62 3.78 -18.94
CA GLN A 122 5.26 4.11 -19.40
C GLN A 122 4.64 5.23 -18.57
N ASP A 123 3.82 4.92 -17.58
CA ASP A 123 3.18 5.91 -16.72
C ASP A 123 4.03 6.16 -15.47
N CYS A 124 4.27 7.43 -15.13
CA CYS A 124 4.86 7.77 -13.84
C CYS A 124 3.92 7.42 -12.69
N ARG A 125 4.51 7.25 -11.50
CA ARG A 125 3.77 6.91 -10.29
C ARG A 125 2.79 8.03 -9.91
N LEU A 126 1.50 7.71 -9.97
CA LEU A 126 0.39 8.52 -9.48
C LEU A 126 -0.04 8.01 -8.11
N ARG A 127 -0.19 8.93 -7.14
CA ARG A 127 -0.66 8.60 -5.78
C ARG A 127 -1.98 9.27 -5.55
N GLU A 128 -2.97 8.50 -5.17
CA GLU A 128 -4.32 8.99 -4.92
C GLU A 128 -4.70 8.65 -3.49
N ARG A 129 -5.17 9.64 -2.76
CA ARG A 129 -5.73 9.49 -1.43
C ARG A 129 -7.16 9.98 -1.45
N THR A 130 -8.07 9.16 -0.94
CA THR A 130 -9.46 9.56 -0.70
C THR A 130 -9.71 9.57 0.80
N VAL A 131 -10.34 10.66 1.28
CA VAL A 131 -10.62 10.86 2.70
C VAL A 131 -12.08 11.24 2.91
N GLU A 132 -12.76 10.56 3.83
CA GLU A 132 -14.10 10.91 4.29
C GLU A 132 -14.01 11.94 5.43
N SER A 133 -14.79 13.02 5.34
CA SER A 133 -14.91 14.09 6.33
C SER A 133 -16.35 14.15 6.87
N GLN A 134 -16.51 14.51 8.14
CA GLN A 134 -17.83 14.66 8.78
C GLN A 134 -18.51 15.98 8.42
N GLN A 135 -17.75 16.99 7.98
CA GLN A 135 -18.27 18.32 7.68
C GLN A 135 -18.53 18.52 6.19
N ALA A 136 -19.28 19.57 5.86
CA ALA A 136 -19.58 19.96 4.50
C ALA A 136 -18.30 20.35 3.72
N TRP A 137 -18.33 20.19 2.39
CA TRP A 137 -17.15 20.37 1.55
C TRP A 137 -16.47 21.75 1.67
N LYS A 138 -17.24 22.81 1.97
CA LYS A 138 -16.69 24.17 2.11
C LYS A 138 -15.75 24.28 3.31
N GLU A 139 -16.18 23.76 4.46
CA GLU A 139 -15.40 23.79 5.70
C GLU A 139 -14.19 22.86 5.59
N THR A 140 -14.39 21.67 5.04
CA THR A 140 -13.30 20.72 4.76
C THR A 140 -12.27 21.34 3.81
N ALA A 141 -12.69 21.98 2.72
CA ALA A 141 -11.77 22.63 1.76
C ALA A 141 -10.90 23.68 2.44
N GLN A 142 -11.50 24.59 3.23
CA GLN A 142 -10.74 25.63 3.93
C GLN A 142 -9.65 25.05 4.84
N VAL A 143 -9.97 23.98 5.56
CA VAL A 143 -9.03 23.33 6.47
C VAL A 143 -7.89 22.65 5.72
N TYR A 144 -8.18 21.95 4.62
CA TYR A 144 -7.16 21.31 3.80
C TYR A 144 -6.26 22.33 3.09
N GLU A 145 -6.84 23.39 2.50
CA GLU A 145 -6.08 24.45 1.84
C GLU A 145 -5.16 25.20 2.83
N ALA A 146 -5.66 25.45 4.04
CA ALA A 146 -4.87 26.04 5.12
C ALA A 146 -3.74 25.10 5.60
N ALA A 147 -4.02 23.81 5.76
CA ALA A 147 -3.02 22.81 6.14
C ALA A 147 -1.92 22.67 5.07
N LEU A 148 -2.29 22.59 3.79
CA LEU A 148 -1.36 22.58 2.66
C LEU A 148 -0.45 23.81 2.66
N THR A 149 -1.03 25.00 2.86
CA THR A 149 -0.26 26.25 2.91
C THR A 149 0.73 26.26 4.07
N ARG A 150 0.31 25.82 5.26
CA ARG A 150 1.21 25.69 6.44
C ARG A 150 2.33 24.69 6.21
N ASP A 151 2.06 23.63 5.46
CA ASP A 151 3.00 22.59 5.07
C ASP A 151 3.87 22.99 3.86
N GLY A 152 3.85 24.28 3.45
CA GLY A 152 4.73 24.83 2.43
C GLY A 152 4.28 24.57 0.97
N TRP A 153 3.09 24.02 0.76
CA TRP A 153 2.50 23.95 -0.57
C TRP A 153 2.07 25.34 -1.03
N ARG A 154 2.34 25.64 -2.30
CA ARG A 154 1.92 26.89 -2.92
C ARG A 154 0.78 26.63 -3.90
N GLN A 155 -0.28 27.42 -3.79
CA GLN A 155 -1.38 27.33 -4.74
C GLN A 155 -0.87 27.68 -6.14
N TRP A 156 -1.15 26.80 -7.10
CA TRP A 156 -0.66 26.88 -8.46
C TRP A 156 -1.80 27.21 -9.42
N LYS A 157 -1.91 28.49 -9.79
CA LYS A 157 -2.93 28.96 -10.73
C LYS A 157 -2.46 28.73 -12.16
N VAL A 158 -2.90 27.63 -12.75
CA VAL A 158 -2.66 27.29 -14.17
C VAL A 158 -3.97 27.18 -14.93
N THR A 159 -3.93 27.57 -16.20
CA THR A 159 -5.09 27.53 -17.11
C THR A 159 -5.74 26.14 -17.20
N ARG A 160 -4.93 25.08 -17.05
CA ARG A 160 -5.39 23.68 -17.09
C ARG A 160 -5.57 23.07 -15.69
N CYS A 161 -5.80 23.88 -14.65
CA CYS A 161 -6.28 23.36 -13.37
C CYS A 161 -7.76 22.98 -13.56
N PRO A 162 -8.13 21.68 -13.58
CA PRO A 162 -9.44 21.27 -14.04
C PRO A 162 -10.54 21.74 -13.09
N GLU A 163 -11.52 22.45 -13.62
CA GLU A 163 -12.77 22.71 -12.91
C GLU A 163 -13.69 21.49 -13.09
N GLN A 164 -14.12 20.89 -11.98
CA GLN A 164 -14.97 19.69 -12.02
C GLN A 164 -16.44 20.11 -12.18
N PRO A 165 -17.25 19.40 -12.98
CA PRO A 165 -18.67 19.72 -13.17
C PRO A 165 -19.50 19.44 -11.91
N VAL A 166 -18.96 18.68 -10.97
CA VAL A 166 -19.61 18.34 -9.70
C VAL A 166 -19.31 19.42 -8.67
N LYS A 167 -20.34 19.81 -7.93
CA LYS A 167 -20.25 20.77 -6.82
C LYS A 167 -19.14 20.41 -5.82
N GLY A 168 -18.18 21.32 -5.67
CA GLY A 168 -17.05 21.17 -4.76
C GLY A 168 -16.00 22.28 -4.94
N SER A 169 -14.87 22.17 -4.24
CA SER A 169 -13.67 22.97 -4.44
C SER A 169 -12.61 22.11 -5.12
N TYR A 170 -12.08 22.57 -6.25
CA TYR A 170 -10.92 21.97 -6.89
C TYR A 170 -9.78 22.99 -6.90
N THR A 171 -8.63 22.62 -6.34
CA THR A 171 -7.46 23.48 -6.30
C THR A 171 -6.19 22.71 -6.65
N CYS A 172 -5.28 23.38 -7.36
CA CYS A 172 -3.98 22.84 -7.73
C CYS A 172 -2.88 23.45 -6.87
N TRP A 173 -1.92 22.64 -6.49
CA TRP A 173 -0.84 22.97 -5.56
C TRP A 173 0.49 22.44 -6.07
N ARG A 174 1.57 23.11 -5.68
CA ARG A 174 2.93 22.70 -6.01
C ARG A 174 3.86 22.88 -4.82
N ARG A 175 4.71 21.88 -4.60
CA ARG A 175 5.80 21.92 -3.63
C ARG A 175 6.97 21.13 -4.18
N ASP A 176 8.13 21.77 -4.27
CA ASP A 176 9.35 21.17 -4.80
C ASP A 176 9.16 20.49 -6.18
N GLU A 177 9.39 19.18 -6.24
CA GLU A 177 9.24 18.31 -7.41
C GLU A 177 7.85 17.68 -7.55
N LEU A 178 6.88 18.04 -6.71
CA LEU A 178 5.54 17.46 -6.69
C LEU A 178 4.46 18.48 -7.08
N THR A 179 3.46 17.99 -7.79
CA THR A 179 2.18 18.67 -7.99
C THR A 179 1.07 17.89 -7.27
N LEU A 180 0.12 18.63 -6.71
CA LEU A 180 -0.99 18.08 -5.94
C LEU A 180 -2.29 18.70 -6.43
N ASP A 181 -3.23 17.84 -6.77
CA ASP A 181 -4.61 18.21 -7.04
C ASP A 181 -5.47 17.88 -5.82
N LEU A 182 -6.11 18.89 -5.27
CA LEU A 182 -7.04 18.77 -4.15
C LEU A 182 -8.46 18.95 -4.68
N TRP A 183 -9.31 17.96 -4.47
CA TRP A 183 -10.73 18.04 -4.79
C TRP A 183 -11.59 17.67 -3.59
N VAL A 184 -12.34 18.64 -3.08
CA VAL A 184 -13.25 18.46 -1.94
C VAL A 184 -14.68 18.64 -2.43
N ARG A 185 -15.51 17.62 -2.25
CA ARG A 185 -16.88 17.58 -2.79
C ARG A 185 -17.88 16.97 -1.82
N ASP A 186 -19.15 17.13 -2.14
CA ASP A 186 -20.21 16.33 -1.50
C ASP A 186 -19.98 14.83 -1.75
N PRO A 187 -20.21 13.95 -0.77
CA PRO A 187 -19.93 12.52 -0.91
C PRO A 187 -20.93 11.88 -1.89
N THR A 188 -20.46 10.91 -2.68
CA THR A 188 -21.34 10.15 -3.57
C THR A 188 -22.11 9.12 -2.74
N CYS A 189 -23.44 9.18 -2.76
CA CYS A 189 -24.30 8.22 -2.05
C CYS A 189 -24.35 6.82 -2.67
N VAL A 190 -23.48 6.55 -3.65
CA VAL A 190 -23.28 5.23 -4.23
C VAL A 190 -22.04 4.65 -3.56
N PRO A 191 -22.15 3.50 -2.87
CA PRO A 191 -20.98 2.86 -2.26
C PRO A 191 -19.94 2.56 -3.35
N PRO A 192 -18.63 2.71 -3.06
CA PRO A 192 -17.60 2.39 -4.03
C PRO A 192 -17.69 0.90 -4.40
N PRO A 193 -17.43 0.53 -5.68
CA PRO A 193 -17.42 -0.87 -6.08
C PRO A 193 -16.38 -1.62 -5.26
N VAL A 194 -16.80 -2.72 -4.65
CA VAL A 194 -15.91 -3.67 -3.98
C VAL A 194 -15.06 -4.38 -5.04
N ASN A 195 -13.81 -4.67 -4.70
CA ASN A 195 -12.78 -5.22 -5.58
C ASN A 195 -13.30 -6.34 -6.51
N GLY A 196 -13.33 -6.09 -7.81
CA GLY A 196 -13.45 -7.12 -8.86
C GLY A 196 -14.82 -7.31 -9.50
N GLU A 197 -15.87 -6.62 -9.04
CA GLU A 197 -17.18 -6.66 -9.72
C GLU A 197 -17.34 -5.51 -10.72
N PRO A 198 -17.88 -5.77 -11.93
CA PRO A 198 -18.24 -4.72 -12.87
C PRO A 198 -19.16 -3.72 -12.19
N ALA A 199 -18.93 -2.42 -12.41
CA ALA A 199 -19.83 -1.38 -11.94
C ALA A 199 -21.27 -1.75 -12.33
N PRO A 200 -22.24 -1.82 -11.38
CA PRO A 200 -23.62 -2.11 -11.74
C PRO A 200 -24.09 -1.06 -12.75
N SER A 201 -24.76 -1.52 -13.81
CA SER A 201 -25.40 -0.63 -14.79
C SER A 201 -26.22 0.45 -14.06
N PRO A 202 -26.26 1.68 -14.59
CA PRO A 202 -26.84 2.81 -13.87
C PRO A 202 -28.31 2.53 -13.55
N ALA A 203 -28.58 2.14 -12.31
CA ALA A 203 -29.92 2.15 -11.77
C ALA A 203 -30.42 3.60 -11.76
N PRO A 204 -31.71 3.85 -12.01
CA PRO A 204 -32.28 5.19 -11.84
C PRO A 204 -31.95 5.67 -10.43
N SER A 205 -31.36 6.87 -10.37
CA SER A 205 -30.85 7.49 -9.15
C SER A 205 -31.86 7.32 -8.01
N PRO A 206 -31.54 6.55 -6.94
CA PRO A 206 -32.35 6.62 -5.74
C PRO A 206 -32.26 8.06 -5.21
N ALA A 207 -33.38 8.61 -4.78
CA ALA A 207 -33.47 9.95 -4.24
C ALA A 207 -32.33 10.15 -3.23
N ALA A 208 -31.59 11.27 -3.38
CA ALA A 208 -30.46 11.64 -2.56
C ALA A 208 -30.82 11.56 -1.07
N GLY A 209 -30.54 10.44 -0.42
CA GLY A 209 -30.33 10.42 1.01
C GLY A 209 -29.20 11.42 1.24
N LYS A 210 -29.40 12.40 2.11
CA LYS A 210 -28.39 13.44 2.39
C LYS A 210 -27.16 12.76 2.99
N CYS A 211 -26.24 12.33 2.15
CA CYS A 211 -24.95 11.86 2.61
C CYS A 211 -24.29 13.04 3.31
N THR A 212 -24.16 12.91 4.63
CA THR A 212 -23.63 13.97 5.48
C THR A 212 -22.10 13.95 5.36
N GLY A 213 -21.49 15.12 5.41
CA GLY A 213 -20.04 15.25 5.32
C GLY A 213 -19.54 15.59 3.93
N SER A 214 -18.30 15.21 3.64
CA SER A 214 -17.63 15.48 2.36
C SER A 214 -16.58 14.43 2.05
N LEU A 215 -16.21 14.37 0.76
CA LEU A 215 -15.19 13.48 0.24
C LEU A 215 -14.05 14.33 -0.30
N VAL A 216 -12.85 14.07 0.20
CA VAL A 216 -11.60 14.68 -0.24
C VAL A 216 -10.88 13.70 -1.13
N SER A 217 -10.50 14.12 -2.32
CA SER A 217 -9.62 13.39 -3.22
C SER A 217 -8.35 14.19 -3.42
N VAL A 218 -7.23 13.63 -3.02
CA VAL A 218 -5.89 14.21 -3.19
C VAL A 218 -5.17 13.36 -4.23
N LYS A 219 -4.69 13.97 -5.31
CA LYS A 219 -3.82 13.30 -6.29
C LYS A 219 -2.47 13.95 -6.29
N VAL A 220 -1.40 13.18 -6.09
CA VAL A 220 -0.03 13.68 -6.07
C VAL A 220 0.78 13.02 -7.18
N ARG A 221 1.48 13.84 -7.95
CA ARG A 221 2.32 13.45 -9.07
C ARG A 221 3.69 14.10 -8.97
N ASN A 222 4.66 13.54 -9.67
CA ASN A 222 5.89 14.27 -9.95
C ASN A 222 5.59 15.38 -10.95
N ALA A 223 6.14 16.57 -10.72
CA ALA A 223 5.96 17.73 -11.58
C ALA A 223 6.36 17.45 -13.03
N ILE A 224 7.38 16.60 -13.26
CA ILE A 224 7.84 16.20 -14.60
C ILE A 224 6.76 15.44 -15.40
N ASP A 225 5.89 14.70 -14.72
CA ASP A 225 4.77 13.97 -15.33
C ASP A 225 3.51 14.83 -15.49
N ASP A 226 3.51 16.00 -14.87
CA ASP A 226 2.40 16.93 -14.96
C ASP A 226 2.54 17.77 -16.22
N GLU A 227 1.76 17.44 -17.25
CA GLU A 227 1.73 18.13 -18.54
C GLU A 227 1.49 19.65 -18.42
N ARG A 228 0.95 20.11 -17.30
CA ARG A 228 0.71 21.52 -17.01
C ARG A 228 2.00 22.28 -16.67
N THR A 229 3.08 21.57 -16.32
CA THR A 229 4.42 22.16 -16.06
C THR A 229 5.27 22.29 -17.32
N GLY A 230 4.96 21.51 -18.36
CA GLY A 230 5.68 21.53 -19.63
C GLY A 230 5.44 22.82 -20.42
N PRO A 231 6.27 23.10 -21.45
CA PRO A 231 6.02 24.19 -22.38
C PRO A 231 4.61 24.07 -22.94
N GLN A 232 3.81 25.13 -22.84
CA GLN A 232 2.51 25.11 -23.50
C GLN A 232 2.73 25.10 -25.02
N PRO A 233 2.05 24.24 -25.78
CA PRO A 233 2.10 24.31 -27.23
C PRO A 233 1.60 25.70 -27.65
N SER A 234 2.49 26.52 -28.20
CA SER A 234 2.11 27.77 -28.84
C SER A 234 1.48 27.41 -30.18
N THR A 235 0.17 27.24 -30.22
CA THR A 235 -0.55 27.36 -31.48
C THR A 235 -0.52 28.85 -31.84
N ASP A 236 0.43 29.22 -32.70
CA ASP A 236 0.36 30.49 -33.41
C ASP A 236 -0.90 30.43 -34.31
N PRO A 237 -1.92 31.27 -34.08
CA PRO A 237 -3.13 31.27 -34.88
C PRO A 237 -2.89 31.63 -36.36
N SER A 238 -1.69 32.10 -36.71
CA SER A 238 -1.28 32.30 -38.10
C SER A 238 -0.84 31.01 -38.83
N LEU A 239 -0.70 29.89 -38.11
CA LEU A 239 -0.31 28.58 -38.67
C LEU A 239 -1.46 27.56 -38.72
N THR A 240 -2.67 27.93 -38.29
CA THR A 240 -3.89 27.23 -38.72
C THR A 240 -4.14 27.61 -40.17
N GLY A 241 -3.79 26.69 -41.08
CA GLY A 241 -3.83 26.90 -42.52
C GLY A 241 -5.17 27.42 -43.02
N GLU A 242 -5.09 28.18 -44.11
CA GLU A 242 -6.16 28.67 -44.97
C GLU A 242 -7.45 27.86 -44.91
N ASP A 243 -8.58 28.59 -44.87
CA ASP A 243 -9.90 28.11 -45.23
C ASP A 243 -9.78 27.17 -46.45
N PRO A 244 -10.33 25.93 -46.41
CA PRO A 244 -10.30 25.08 -47.58
C PRO A 244 -11.00 25.81 -48.73
N PHE A 245 -10.30 25.89 -49.86
CA PHE A 245 -10.83 26.45 -51.11
C PHE A 245 -12.29 26.02 -51.31
N PRO A 246 -13.22 26.93 -51.63
CA PRO A 246 -14.58 26.54 -51.92
C PRO A 246 -14.54 25.51 -53.04
N THR A 247 -15.03 24.31 -52.74
CA THR A 247 -15.20 23.26 -53.73
C THR A 247 -16.03 23.86 -54.86
N LEU A 248 -15.42 23.90 -56.05
CA LEU A 248 -16.02 24.30 -57.32
C LEU A 248 -17.43 23.69 -57.41
N THR A 249 -18.47 24.48 -57.11
CA THR A 249 -19.88 24.05 -57.15
C THR A 249 -20.47 24.38 -58.52
N ASP A 250 -19.67 24.20 -59.57
CA ASP A 250 -20.11 24.26 -60.95
C ASP A 250 -19.78 22.90 -61.57
N ASP A 251 -20.65 21.93 -61.28
CA ASP A 251 -20.80 20.73 -62.10
C ASP A 251 -21.72 21.11 -63.27
N PRO A 252 -21.20 21.35 -64.50
CA PRO A 252 -21.98 21.78 -65.65
C PRO A 252 -22.87 20.67 -66.25
N LEU A 253 -23.18 19.62 -65.49
CA LEU A 253 -24.03 18.50 -65.89
C LEU A 253 -25.25 18.28 -64.97
N GLY A 254 -25.48 19.17 -64.00
CA GLY A 254 -26.52 19.03 -62.98
C GLY A 254 -27.92 19.58 -63.32
N GLU A 255 -28.08 20.42 -64.35
CA GLU A 255 -29.41 20.91 -64.73
C GLU A 255 -30.09 19.98 -65.73
N GLN A 256 -30.94 19.13 -65.17
CA GLN A 256 -31.91 18.31 -65.87
C GLN A 256 -32.76 19.16 -66.82
N THR A 257 -32.66 18.82 -68.10
CA THR A 257 -33.60 19.14 -69.17
C THR A 257 -35.04 18.93 -68.69
N ARG A 258 -35.80 20.00 -68.53
CA ARG A 258 -37.26 19.92 -68.35
C ARG A 258 -37.88 19.69 -69.74
N SER A 259 -38.22 18.45 -70.07
CA SER A 259 -39.05 18.16 -71.25
C SER A 259 -40.53 18.41 -70.93
N PRO A 260 -41.28 19.04 -71.86
CA PRO A 260 -42.63 19.54 -71.62
C PRO A 260 -43.68 18.42 -71.65
N SER A 261 -44.84 18.75 -71.06
CA SER A 261 -46.08 17.96 -70.93
C SER A 261 -46.60 17.33 -72.21
#